data_AF-A0A7D9JN40-F1
#
_entry.id   AF-A0A7D9JN40-F1
#
_cell.length_a   1.000
_cell.length_b   1.000
_cell.length_c   1.000
_cell.angle_alpha   90.00
_cell.angle_beta   90.00
_cell.angle_gamma   90.00
#
_symmetry.space_group_name_H-M   'P 1'
#
loop_
_entity.id
_entity.type
_entity.pdbx_description
1 polymer ?
#
loop_
_entity_poly.entity_id
_entity_poly.type
_entity_poly.pdbx_seq_one_letter_code
_entity_poly.pdbx_strand_id
1 'polypeptide(L)'
;MAAFSPSHVFINCSFHGRDCNECGFSSLSGRSDYVALVDCNDDMTNHLAGCHLSKSVLQEHEVILARAGIFRWTEGQVKEMVICPKHRDCYGKYWRSATTCRYPVHKGKSQAIKQGRNMRVINLEMAIQTMDMYGVTVSIGSREF
;
A
#
# COMPACT_ATOMS: atom_id res chain seq x y z
N MET A 1 23.60 -11.93 -39.55
CA MET A 1 23.68 -11.37 -38.19
C MET A 1 22.25 -11.19 -37.71
N ALA A 2 21.73 -12.14 -36.93
CA ALA A 2 20.40 -12.02 -36.35
C ALA A 2 20.46 -11.02 -35.20
N ALA A 3 19.71 -9.93 -35.30
CA ALA A 3 19.50 -9.02 -34.19
C ALA A 3 18.81 -9.82 -33.08
N PHE A 4 19.43 -9.88 -31.90
CA PHE A 4 18.77 -10.35 -30.70
C PHE A 4 17.60 -9.40 -30.44
N SER A 5 16.37 -9.83 -30.75
CA SER A 5 15.17 -9.18 -30.23
C SER A 5 15.27 -9.17 -28.71
N PRO A 6 15.08 -8.02 -28.03
CA PRO A 6 15.06 -8.00 -26.59
C PRO A 6 13.92 -8.91 -26.15
N SER A 7 14.24 -9.92 -25.35
CA SER A 7 13.28 -10.75 -24.67
C SER A 7 12.21 -9.83 -24.08
N HIS A 8 10.97 -9.94 -24.57
CA HIS A 8 9.82 -9.30 -23.96
C HIS A 8 9.67 -9.96 -22.58
N VAL A 9 10.35 -9.40 -21.57
CA VAL A 9 10.08 -9.74 -20.17
C VAL A 9 8.63 -9.34 -19.98
N PHE A 10 7.76 -10.33 -19.76
CA PHE A 10 6.44 -10.05 -19.20
C PHE A 10 6.71 -9.46 -17.81
N ILE A 11 6.74 -8.13 -17.72
CA ILE A 11 6.93 -7.44 -16.45
C ILE A 11 5.61 -7.60 -15.68
N ASN A 12 5.54 -8.67 -14.89
CA ASN A 12 4.41 -8.94 -14.02
C ASN A 12 4.58 -8.11 -12.75
N CYS A 13 3.56 -7.31 -12.44
CA CYS A 13 3.48 -6.61 -11.17
C CYS A 13 3.32 -7.62 -10.03
N SER A 14 4.18 -7.55 -9.02
CA SER A 14 4.13 -8.41 -7.83
C SER A 14 2.88 -8.19 -6.96
N PHE A 15 2.09 -7.16 -7.27
CA PHE A 15 0.83 -6.80 -6.60
C PHE A 15 -0.41 -7.21 -7.41
N HIS A 16 -0.25 -7.96 -8.51
CA HIS A 16 -1.38 -8.49 -9.25
C HIS A 16 -2.33 -9.32 -8.35
N GLY A 17 -3.64 -9.15 -8.52
CA GLY A 17 -4.66 -9.85 -7.73
C GLY A 17 -4.90 -9.31 -6.32
N ARG A 18 -4.30 -8.15 -5.96
CA ARG A 18 -4.57 -7.46 -4.70
C ARG A 18 -5.72 -6.46 -4.82
N ASP A 19 -6.13 -5.87 -3.71
CA ASP A 19 -7.34 -5.05 -3.52
C ASP A 19 -7.48 -3.79 -4.44
N CYS A 20 -6.53 -3.53 -5.34
CA CYS A 20 -6.52 -2.34 -6.20
C CYS A 20 -6.88 -2.57 -7.69
N ASN A 21 -7.74 -3.56 -7.96
CA ASN A 21 -8.12 -3.95 -9.31
C ASN A 21 -6.92 -4.43 -10.15
N GLU A 22 -7.14 -4.62 -11.45
CA GLU A 22 -6.11 -5.06 -12.39
C GLU A 22 -4.98 -4.04 -12.56
N CYS A 23 -3.82 -4.53 -12.99
CA CYS A 23 -2.65 -3.71 -13.29
C CYS A 23 -2.94 -2.71 -14.42
N GLY A 24 -2.19 -1.60 -14.44
CA GLY A 24 -2.29 -0.64 -15.52
C GLY A 24 -1.59 0.68 -15.23
N PHE A 25 -1.89 1.65 -16.09
CA PHE A 25 -1.44 3.03 -15.99
C PHE A 25 -2.11 3.75 -14.82
N SER A 26 -1.43 4.76 -14.29
CA SER A 26 -2.06 5.66 -13.33
C SER A 26 -2.34 7.02 -13.95
N SER A 27 -3.59 7.46 -13.87
CA SER A 27 -4.01 8.81 -14.24
C SER A 27 -3.68 9.87 -13.18
N LEU A 28 -3.32 9.47 -11.96
CA LEU A 28 -3.11 10.39 -10.83
C LEU A 28 -1.69 10.96 -10.78
N SER A 29 -0.69 10.11 -11.01
CA SER A 29 0.73 10.50 -11.04
C SER A 29 1.27 10.74 -12.44
N GLY A 30 0.53 10.36 -13.49
CA GLY A 30 1.03 10.39 -14.87
C GLY A 30 2.15 9.39 -15.15
N ARG A 31 2.40 8.44 -14.25
CA ARG A 31 3.44 7.40 -14.39
C ARG A 31 2.99 6.33 -15.39
N SER A 32 3.91 5.96 -16.29
CA SER A 32 3.73 4.87 -17.25
C SER A 32 4.51 3.61 -16.89
N ASP A 33 5.59 3.75 -16.13
CA ASP A 33 6.62 2.72 -16.08
C ASP A 33 6.47 1.80 -14.87
N TYR A 34 6.76 0.53 -15.10
CA TYR A 34 6.94 -0.45 -14.04
C TYR A 34 8.34 -0.25 -13.47
N VAL A 35 8.45 -0.21 -12.15
CA VAL A 35 9.72 0.04 -11.46
C VAL A 35 9.97 -1.05 -10.42
N ALA A 36 11.24 -1.27 -10.09
CA ALA A 36 11.56 -2.09 -8.93
C ALA A 36 10.97 -1.45 -7.68
N LEU A 37 10.43 -2.28 -6.79
CA LEU A 37 9.77 -1.79 -5.58
C LEU A 37 10.73 -0.99 -4.70
N VAL A 38 12.00 -1.42 -4.62
CA VAL A 38 13.08 -0.71 -3.90
C VAL A 38 13.34 0.71 -4.43
N ASP A 39 13.02 0.99 -5.69
CA ASP A 39 13.19 2.32 -6.29
C ASP A 39 12.02 3.27 -5.97
N CYS A 40 10.97 2.78 -5.31
CA CYS A 40 9.88 3.61 -4.81
C CYS A 40 10.33 4.33 -3.53
N ASN A 41 10.70 5.61 -3.69
CA ASN A 41 11.26 6.44 -2.63
C ASN A 41 10.74 7.89 -2.65
N ASP A 42 9.47 8.10 -3.01
CA ASP A 42 8.83 9.41 -2.89
C ASP A 42 8.82 9.88 -1.42
N ASP A 43 8.90 11.20 -1.20
CA ASP A 43 8.64 11.74 0.14
C ASP A 43 7.17 11.53 0.54
N MET A 44 7.01 10.75 1.61
CA MET A 44 5.73 10.34 2.20
C MET A 44 5.36 11.16 3.43
N THR A 45 6.22 12.06 3.92
CA THR A 45 6.07 12.75 5.21
C THR A 45 4.71 13.44 5.36
N ASN A 46 4.37 14.32 4.42
CA ASN A 46 3.09 15.05 4.46
C ASN A 46 1.88 14.13 4.29
N HIS A 47 2.02 13.08 3.49
CA HIS A 47 0.94 12.13 3.25
C HIS A 47 0.65 11.27 4.49
N LEU A 48 1.69 10.73 5.11
CA LEU A 48 1.59 9.96 6.34
C LEU A 48 1.08 10.84 7.49
N ALA A 49 1.50 12.10 7.58
CA ALA A 49 0.92 13.05 8.54
C ALA A 49 -0.59 13.23 8.32
N GLY A 50 -1.04 13.39 7.07
CA GLY A 50 -2.46 13.44 6.72
C GLY A 50 -3.23 12.13 7.00
N CYS A 51 -2.52 11.00 7.07
CA CYS A 51 -3.03 9.70 7.49
C CYS A 51 -2.90 9.45 9.01
N HIS A 52 -2.52 10.46 9.81
CA HIS A 52 -2.25 10.35 11.24
C HIS A 52 -1.12 9.35 11.60
N LEU A 53 -0.19 9.16 10.68
CA LEU A 53 1.01 8.32 10.81
C LEU A 53 2.29 9.18 10.86
N SER A 54 2.22 10.42 11.36
CA SER A 54 3.38 11.34 11.39
C SER A 54 4.60 10.83 12.16
N LYS A 55 4.42 9.82 13.03
CA LYS A 55 5.51 9.17 13.78
C LYS A 55 6.12 7.96 13.04
N SER A 56 5.59 7.59 11.89
CA SER A 56 6.10 6.49 11.08
C SER A 56 7.38 6.92 10.36
N VAL A 57 8.40 6.06 10.39
CA VAL A 57 9.70 6.26 9.73
C VAL A 57 9.84 5.44 8.45
N LEU A 58 8.72 4.96 7.91
CA LEU A 58 8.69 4.05 6.76
C LEU A 58 8.98 4.80 5.45
N GLN A 59 9.78 4.17 4.59
CA GLN A 59 9.98 4.57 3.20
C GLN A 59 8.75 4.22 2.35
N GLU A 60 8.63 4.81 1.14
CA GLU A 60 7.46 4.57 0.27
C GLU A 60 7.24 3.08 -0.02
N HIS A 61 8.28 2.32 -0.35
CA HIS A 61 8.16 0.88 -0.61
C HIS A 61 7.66 0.07 0.60
N GLU A 62 8.08 0.44 1.81
CA GLU A 62 7.60 -0.20 3.05
C GLU A 62 6.15 0.15 3.33
N VAL A 63 5.75 1.40 3.08
CA VAL A 63 4.34 1.83 3.16
C VAL A 63 3.48 1.04 2.16
N ILE A 64 3.97 0.85 0.94
CA ILE A 64 3.29 0.06 -0.09
C ILE A 64 3.08 -1.38 0.37
N LEU A 65 4.12 -2.04 0.88
CA LEU A 65 4.05 -3.41 1.40
C LEU A 65 3.07 -3.52 2.57
N ALA A 66 3.16 -2.61 3.54
CA ALA A 66 2.28 -2.57 4.70
C ALA A 66 0.81 -2.38 4.31
N ARG A 67 0.52 -1.52 3.33
CA ARG A 67 -0.85 -1.29 2.86
C ARG A 67 -1.41 -2.43 2.01
N ALA A 68 -0.53 -3.17 1.33
CA ALA A 68 -0.87 -4.38 0.58
C ALA A 68 -0.96 -5.65 1.45
N GLY A 69 -0.67 -5.55 2.75
CA GLY A 69 -0.71 -6.69 3.69
C GLY A 69 0.47 -7.64 3.58
N ILE A 70 1.59 -7.18 3.02
CA ILE A 70 2.80 -7.98 2.82
C ILE A 70 3.81 -7.62 3.92
N PHE A 71 3.76 -8.34 5.04
CA PHE A 71 4.57 -8.01 6.23
C PHE A 71 5.81 -8.88 6.40
N ARG A 72 5.88 -10.03 5.74
CA ARG A 72 6.99 -10.99 5.85
C ARG A 72 7.72 -11.05 4.51
N TRP A 73 8.87 -10.41 4.44
CA TRP A 73 9.71 -10.36 3.25
C TRP A 73 11.19 -10.26 3.65
N THR A 74 12.07 -10.72 2.78
CA THR A 74 13.52 -10.50 2.88
C THR A 74 13.94 -9.37 1.95
N GLU A 75 15.09 -8.75 2.20
CA GLU A 75 15.63 -7.73 1.28
C GLU A 75 15.81 -8.26 -0.14
N GLY A 76 16.18 -9.54 -0.30
CA GLY A 76 16.29 -10.20 -1.60
C GLY A 76 14.95 -10.25 -2.33
N GLN A 77 13.88 -10.60 -1.62
CA GLN A 77 12.53 -10.63 -2.21
C GLN A 77 12.08 -9.25 -2.65
N VAL A 78 12.29 -8.20 -1.84
CA VAL A 78 11.88 -6.83 -2.21
C VAL A 78 12.63 -6.32 -3.44
N LYS A 79 13.92 -6.68 -3.60
CA LYS A 79 14.72 -6.33 -4.80
C LYS A 79 14.20 -6.96 -6.08
N GLU A 80 13.56 -8.13 -5.99
CA GLU A 80 12.96 -8.81 -7.14
C GLU A 80 11.52 -8.38 -7.41
N MET A 81 10.89 -7.64 -6.49
CA MET A 81 9.52 -7.17 -6.65
C MET A 81 9.45 -6.00 -7.63
N VAL A 82 8.45 -6.05 -8.51
CA VAL A 82 8.15 -5.00 -9.48
C VAL A 82 6.73 -4.48 -9.25
N ILE A 83 6.56 -3.16 -9.34
CA ILE A 83 5.27 -2.52 -9.13
C ILE A 83 4.86 -1.70 -10.36
N CYS A 84 3.59 -1.81 -10.74
CA CYS A 84 3.01 -1.00 -11.81
C CYS A 84 2.57 0.38 -11.29
N PRO A 85 2.46 1.40 -12.18
CA PRO A 85 2.04 2.74 -11.80
C PRO A 85 0.75 2.79 -10.97
N LYS A 86 -0.28 2.03 -11.40
CA LYS A 86 -1.58 2.00 -10.71
C LYS A 86 -1.48 1.45 -9.30
N HIS A 87 -0.75 0.35 -9.09
CA HIS A 87 -0.55 -0.22 -7.76
C HIS A 87 0.32 0.66 -6.88
N ARG A 88 1.35 1.32 -7.44
CA ARG A 88 2.18 2.28 -6.70
C ARG A 88 1.34 3.44 -6.19
N ASP A 89 0.45 3.98 -7.01
CA ASP A 89 -0.42 5.07 -6.57
C ASP A 89 -1.48 4.58 -5.58
N CYS A 90 -1.97 3.37 -5.79
CA CYS A 90 -2.96 2.78 -4.91
C CYS A 90 -2.45 2.54 -3.50
N TYR A 91 -1.22 2.04 -3.34
CA TYR A 91 -0.66 1.74 -2.03
C TYR A 91 0.28 2.84 -1.52
N GLY A 92 0.79 3.71 -2.38
CA GLY A 92 1.75 4.77 -2.05
C GLY A 92 1.10 6.12 -1.75
N LYS A 93 1.66 7.19 -2.31
CA LYS A 93 1.33 8.58 -1.99
C LYS A 93 -0.10 9.00 -2.31
N TYR A 94 -0.76 8.32 -3.24
CA TYR A 94 -2.13 8.66 -3.66
C TYR A 94 -3.21 7.84 -2.94
N TRP A 95 -2.82 6.86 -2.11
CA TRP A 95 -3.76 6.08 -1.30
C TRP A 95 -4.62 6.99 -0.41
N ARG A 96 -5.90 6.68 -0.28
CA ARG A 96 -6.84 7.40 0.59
C ARG A 96 -7.48 6.43 1.59
N SER A 97 -7.56 6.86 2.85
CA SER A 97 -8.28 6.08 3.86
C SER A 97 -9.78 6.08 3.56
N ALA A 98 -10.42 4.95 3.81
CA ALA A 98 -11.86 4.86 3.80
C ALA A 98 -12.46 5.80 4.87
N THR A 99 -13.66 6.32 4.59
CA THR A 99 -14.41 7.15 5.54
C THR A 99 -15.18 6.31 6.58
N THR A 100 -14.94 5.00 6.62
CA THR A 100 -15.62 4.02 7.48
C THR A 100 -14.59 3.18 8.25
N CYS A 101 -15.01 2.61 9.39
CA CYS A 101 -14.18 1.67 10.15
C CYS A 101 -13.76 0.49 9.28
N ARG A 102 -12.47 0.12 9.31
CA ARG A 102 -11.94 -1.05 8.59
C ARG A 102 -11.51 -2.19 9.51
N TYR A 103 -11.70 -2.07 10.82
CA TYR A 103 -11.31 -3.10 11.77
C TYR A 103 -12.26 -4.31 11.70
N PRO A 104 -11.76 -5.57 11.58
CA PRO A 104 -12.59 -6.73 11.23
C PRO A 104 -13.70 -7.07 12.24
N VAL A 105 -13.52 -6.71 13.51
CA VAL A 105 -14.44 -7.12 14.60
C VAL A 105 -15.63 -6.17 14.77
N HIS A 106 -15.54 -4.95 14.24
CA HIS A 106 -16.58 -3.94 14.47
C HIS A 106 -17.75 -4.17 13.52
N LYS A 107 -18.74 -4.94 13.99
CA LYS A 107 -20.01 -5.19 13.31
C LYS A 107 -21.02 -4.10 13.66
N GLY A 108 -21.47 -3.33 12.66
CA GLY A 108 -22.49 -2.29 12.83
C GLY A 108 -22.60 -1.37 11.62
N LYS A 109 -23.60 -0.48 11.60
CA LYS A 109 -23.71 0.56 10.56
C LYS A 109 -22.44 1.39 10.57
N SER A 110 -21.75 1.50 9.43
CA SER A 110 -20.58 2.35 9.27
C SER A 110 -20.92 3.77 9.71
N GLN A 111 -20.50 4.16 10.91
CA GLN A 111 -20.72 5.51 11.39
C GLN A 111 -19.71 6.42 10.71
N ALA A 112 -20.18 7.55 10.20
CA ALA A 112 -19.31 8.60 9.70
C ALA A 112 -18.33 9.00 10.80
N ILE A 113 -17.06 9.10 10.42
CA ILE A 113 -15.98 9.38 11.34
C ILE A 113 -16.17 10.76 12.00
N LYS A 114 -16.40 10.81 13.31
CA LYS A 114 -16.30 12.06 14.08
C LYS A 114 -14.83 12.42 14.27
N GLN A 115 -14.37 13.49 13.62
CA GLN A 115 -13.00 14.00 13.82
C GLN A 115 -12.83 14.41 15.30
N GLY A 116 -11.84 13.87 16.00
CA GLY A 116 -11.62 14.13 17.43
C GLY A 116 -10.38 13.46 18.00
N ARG A 117 -10.04 13.80 19.25
CA ARG A 117 -8.79 13.38 19.94
C ARG A 117 -8.66 11.87 20.20
N ASN A 118 -9.75 11.11 20.09
CA ASN A 118 -9.77 9.66 20.35
C ASN A 118 -9.83 8.82 19.07
N MET A 119 -9.45 9.38 17.91
CA MET A 119 -9.34 8.62 16.66
C MET A 119 -8.27 7.54 16.79
N ARG A 120 -8.63 6.26 16.71
CA ARG A 120 -7.66 5.18 16.55
C ARG A 120 -7.35 4.99 15.07
N VAL A 121 -6.06 4.90 14.78
CA VAL A 121 -5.53 4.78 13.42
C VAL A 121 -4.72 3.50 13.38
N ILE A 122 -4.97 2.68 12.37
CA ILE A 122 -4.24 1.44 12.13
C ILE A 122 -2.81 1.81 11.76
N ASN A 123 -1.89 1.65 12.72
CA ASN A 123 -0.45 1.74 12.48
C ASN A 123 0.09 0.39 11.98
N LEU A 124 1.40 0.32 11.72
CA LEU A 124 2.03 -0.92 11.23
C LEU A 124 1.85 -2.11 12.17
N GLU A 125 2.07 -1.89 13.47
CA GLU A 125 1.93 -2.94 14.49
C GLU A 125 0.50 -3.50 14.50
N MET A 126 -0.51 -2.63 14.50
CA MET A 126 -1.91 -3.01 14.47
C MET A 126 -2.29 -3.73 13.17
N ALA A 127 -1.73 -3.31 12.02
CA ALA A 127 -1.96 -3.98 10.75
C ALA A 127 -1.41 -5.42 10.75
N ILE A 128 -0.21 -5.62 11.29
CA ILE A 128 0.40 -6.94 11.46
C ILE A 128 -0.46 -7.81 12.39
N GLN A 129 -0.82 -7.28 13.56
CA GLN A 129 -1.66 -7.99 14.53
C GLN A 129 -3.03 -8.36 13.94
N THR A 130 -3.65 -7.47 13.17
CA THR A 130 -4.94 -7.71 12.52
C THR A 130 -4.82 -8.83 11.48
N MET A 131 -3.74 -8.83 10.70
CA MET A 131 -3.46 -9.88 9.73
C MET A 131 -3.23 -11.23 10.42
N ASP A 132 -2.43 -11.27 11.48
CA ASP A 132 -2.12 -12.50 12.22
C ASP A 132 -3.37 -13.07 12.94
N MET A 133 -4.22 -12.20 13.52
CA MET A 133 -5.41 -12.63 14.26
C MET A 133 -6.59 -13.01 13.36
N TYR A 134 -6.83 -12.25 12.28
CA TYR A 134 -8.06 -12.38 11.48
C TYR A 134 -7.82 -12.84 10.05
N GLY A 135 -6.58 -12.89 9.57
CA GLY A 135 -6.26 -13.19 8.17
C GLY A 135 -6.76 -12.12 7.18
N VAL A 136 -7.09 -10.92 7.66
CA VAL A 136 -7.63 -9.82 6.86
C VAL A 136 -6.62 -8.69 6.81
N THR A 137 -6.31 -8.22 5.60
CA THR A 137 -5.48 -7.05 5.40
C THR A 137 -6.26 -5.78 5.70
N VAL A 138 -5.73 -4.96 6.61
CA VAL A 138 -6.21 -3.59 6.85
C VAL A 138 -5.03 -2.64 6.64
N SER A 139 -5.12 -1.83 5.58
CA SER A 139 -4.05 -0.93 5.20
C SER A 139 -3.75 0.11 6.28
N ILE A 140 -2.47 0.35 6.55
CA ILE A 140 -2.04 1.38 7.51
C ILE A 140 -2.57 2.77 7.14
N GLY A 141 -2.94 3.55 8.16
CA GLY A 141 -3.60 4.84 8.03
C GLY A 141 -5.13 4.72 7.94
N SER A 142 -5.67 3.50 7.92
CA SER A 142 -7.11 3.27 8.06
C SER A 142 -7.57 3.58 9.47
N ARG A 143 -8.87 3.78 9.66
CA ARG A 143 -9.45 4.15 10.96
C ARG A 143 -10.09 2.95 11.66
N GLU A 144 -9.91 2.89 12.97
CA GLU A 144 -10.53 1.94 13.90
C GLU A 144 -11.41 2.71 14.90
N PHE A 145 -12.54 2.10 15.30
CA PHE A 145 -13.52 2.69 16.23
C PHE A 145 -13.89 1.79 17.38
#